data_AF-A0AAU5YQG9-F1
#
_entry.id   AF-A0AAU5YQG9-F1
#
_cell.length_a   1.000
_cell.length_b   1.000
_cell.length_c   1.000
_cell.angle_alpha   90.00
_cell.angle_beta   90.00
_cell.angle_gamma   90.00
#
_symmetry.space_group_name_H-M   'P 1'
#
loop_
_entity.id
_entity.type
_entity.pdbx_description
1 polymer ?
#
loop_
_entity_poly.entity_id
_entity_poly.type
_entity_poly.pdbx_seq_one_letter_code
_entity_poly.pdbx_strand_id
1 'polypeptide(L)'
;MEKLASLFSSWPSREESKKDLDTWDLTLRCDHVVPHIQHREHSHVSTRVVDCPECGERRGVVGSERVGPAYRDDGTIRERSAADRERLARELAAAEAKLTRQQKSAAATQRHIAELQVELGSES
;
A
#
# COMPACT_ATOMS: atom_id res chain seq x y z
N MET A 1 -30.83 27.36 -31.56
CA MET A 1 -29.68 26.96 -30.73
C MET A 1 -30.18 26.22 -29.48
N GLU A 2 -30.84 25.07 -29.64
CA GLU A 2 -31.53 24.41 -28.51
C GLU A 2 -31.19 22.93 -28.36
N LYS A 3 -30.35 22.36 -29.25
CA LYS A 3 -29.95 20.95 -29.22
C LYS A 3 -28.61 20.67 -28.52
N LEU A 4 -27.92 21.69 -28.02
CA LEU A 4 -26.64 21.54 -27.31
C LEU A 4 -26.81 21.56 -25.78
N ALA A 5 -27.90 22.14 -25.27
CA ALA A 5 -28.14 22.22 -23.83
C ALA A 5 -28.50 20.85 -23.19
N SER A 6 -29.16 19.96 -23.94
CA SER A 6 -29.52 18.63 -23.43
C SER A 6 -28.34 17.66 -23.31
N LEU A 7 -27.18 18.00 -23.89
CA LEU A 7 -25.96 17.19 -23.80
C LEU A 7 -25.22 17.44 -22.47
N PHE A 8 -25.45 18.57 -21.81
CA PHE A 8 -24.82 18.89 -20.52
C PHE A 8 -25.63 18.40 -19.31
N SER A 9 -26.89 18.01 -19.50
CA SER A 9 -27.78 17.52 -18.43
C SER A 9 -27.51 16.07 -18.02
N SER A 10 -26.77 15.30 -18.83
CA SER A 10 -26.37 13.92 -18.52
C SER A 10 -24.98 13.80 -17.91
N TRP A 11 -24.26 14.93 -17.73
CA TRP A 11 -22.98 14.88 -17.04
C TRP A 11 -23.22 14.82 -15.53
N PRO A 12 -22.71 13.78 -14.84
CA PRO A 12 -22.79 13.73 -13.39
C PRO A 12 -22.17 15.01 -12.83
N SER A 13 -22.81 15.56 -11.80
CA SER A 13 -22.25 16.71 -11.09
C SER A 13 -20.83 16.36 -10.64
N ARG A 14 -19.93 17.35 -10.62
CA ARG A 14 -18.56 17.18 -10.12
C ARG A 14 -18.51 16.57 -8.72
N GLU A 15 -19.57 16.76 -7.94
CA GLU A 15 -19.74 16.16 -6.61
C GLU A 15 -20.06 14.66 -6.67
N GLU A 16 -20.85 14.23 -7.65
CA GLU A 16 -21.19 12.81 -7.86
C GLU A 16 -19.99 12.04 -8.40
N SER A 17 -19.23 12.61 -9.35
CA SER A 17 -18.02 11.98 -9.87
C SER A 17 -16.94 11.72 -8.82
N LYS A 18 -16.95 12.43 -7.67
CA LYS A 18 -16.01 12.19 -6.57
C LYS A 18 -16.34 10.92 -5.78
N LYS A 19 -17.61 10.49 -5.74
CA LYS A 19 -18.05 9.31 -4.99
C LYS A 19 -17.53 8.01 -5.62
N ASP A 20 -17.26 8.06 -6.91
CA ASP A 20 -16.75 6.95 -7.70
C ASP A 20 -15.21 6.89 -7.74
N LEU A 21 -14.50 7.76 -7.01
CA LEU A 21 -13.04 7.74 -6.94
C LEU A 21 -12.57 6.99 -5.70
N ASP A 22 -11.71 6.00 -5.90
CA ASP A 22 -10.98 5.30 -4.84
C ASP A 22 -9.50 5.74 -4.84
N THR A 23 -8.91 5.81 -3.66
CA THR A 23 -7.47 5.95 -3.46
C THR A 23 -6.81 4.59 -3.50
N TRP A 24 -5.68 4.54 -4.19
CA TRP A 24 -4.75 3.44 -4.30
C TRP A 24 -3.41 3.84 -3.73
N ASP A 25 -2.79 2.93 -2.98
CA ASP A 25 -1.42 3.06 -2.54
C ASP A 25 -0.51 2.37 -3.55
N LEU A 26 0.39 3.13 -4.18
CA LEU A 26 1.36 2.61 -5.12
C LEU A 26 2.70 2.46 -4.43
N THR A 27 3.17 1.22 -4.28
CA THR A 27 4.52 0.93 -3.82
C THR A 27 5.48 1.10 -5.00
N LEU A 28 6.50 1.94 -4.81
CA LEU A 28 7.51 2.23 -5.82
C LEU A 28 8.73 1.31 -5.66
N ARG A 29 9.56 1.22 -6.70
CA ARG A 29 10.81 0.44 -6.66
C ARG A 29 11.79 0.91 -5.57
N CYS A 30 11.66 2.16 -5.12
CA CYS A 30 12.42 2.70 -3.99
C CYS A 30 11.73 2.48 -2.63
N ASP A 31 10.74 1.59 -2.55
CA ASP A 31 9.94 1.24 -1.37
C ASP A 31 9.03 2.37 -0.82
N HIS A 32 9.11 3.58 -1.35
CA HIS A 32 8.16 4.64 -1.01
C HIS A 32 6.75 4.35 -1.53
N VAL A 33 5.75 4.79 -0.78
CA VAL A 33 4.33 4.62 -1.12
C VAL A 33 3.73 5.97 -1.49
N VAL A 34 3.09 6.05 -2.65
CA VAL A 34 2.41 7.26 -3.11
C VAL A 34 0.92 7.02 -3.33
N PRO A 35 0.04 7.94 -2.88
CA PRO A 35 -1.38 7.83 -3.13
C PRO A 35 -1.69 8.16 -4.59
N HIS A 36 -2.57 7.38 -5.20
CA HIS A 36 -3.07 7.57 -6.55
C HIS A 36 -4.59 7.46 -6.55
N ILE A 37 -5.28 8.43 -7.14
CA ILE A 37 -6.75 8.44 -7.18
C ILE A 37 -7.19 7.93 -8.54
N GLN A 38 -8.06 6.92 -8.55
CA GLN A 38 -8.59 6.32 -9.77
C GLN A 38 -10.07 5.95 -9.59
N HIS A 39 -10.83 5.88 -10.69
CA HIS A 39 -12.21 5.42 -10.66
C HIS A 39 -12.33 4.01 -10.08
N ARG A 40 -13.31 3.79 -9.20
CA ARG A 40 -13.57 2.53 -8.46
C ARG A 40 -13.77 1.33 -9.38
N GLU A 41 -14.25 1.57 -10.60
CA GLU A 41 -14.47 0.54 -11.62
C GLU A 41 -13.15 -0.10 -12.12
N HIS A 42 -12.01 0.58 -11.96
CA HIS A 42 -10.73 -0.01 -12.35
C HIS A 42 -10.31 -1.08 -11.35
N SER A 43 -10.21 -2.33 -11.78
CA SER A 43 -9.75 -3.44 -10.93
C SER A 43 -8.25 -3.38 -10.59
N HIS A 44 -7.47 -2.58 -11.32
CA HIS A 44 -6.03 -2.43 -11.15
C HIS A 44 -5.56 -1.06 -11.67
N VAL A 45 -4.43 -0.60 -11.16
CA VAL A 45 -3.81 0.65 -11.59
C VAL A 45 -2.97 0.40 -12.84
N SER A 46 -3.27 1.11 -13.92
CA SER A 46 -2.55 1.00 -15.20
C SER A 46 -1.22 1.77 -15.22
N THR A 47 -1.01 2.65 -14.24
CA THR A 47 0.18 3.50 -14.15
C THR A 47 1.40 2.68 -13.72
N ARG A 48 2.40 2.59 -14.62
CA ARG A 48 3.63 1.82 -14.38
C ARG A 48 4.76 2.63 -13.77
N VAL A 49 4.73 3.96 -13.90
CA VAL A 49 5.79 4.86 -13.45
C VAL A 49 5.18 6.15 -12.93
N VAL A 50 5.53 6.53 -11.71
CA VAL A 50 5.08 7.77 -11.06
C VAL A 50 6.26 8.51 -10.44
N ASP A 51 6.09 9.81 -10.23
CA ASP A 51 7.06 10.63 -9.50
C ASP A 51 7.04 10.27 -8.02
N CYS A 52 8.23 9.97 -7.48
CA CYS A 52 8.40 9.76 -6.06
C CYS A 52 8.69 11.12 -5.39
N PRO A 53 7.81 11.64 -4.52
CA PRO A 53 8.01 12.94 -3.88
C PRO A 53 9.20 12.93 -2.90
N GLU A 54 9.57 11.77 -2.36
CA GLU A 54 10.70 11.63 -1.44
C GLU A 54 12.04 11.57 -2.16
N CYS A 55 12.11 10.91 -3.33
CA CYS A 55 13.35 10.83 -4.10
C CYS A 55 13.52 11.98 -5.10
N GLY A 56 12.44 12.68 -5.47
CA GLY A 56 12.45 13.66 -6.57
C GLY A 56 12.65 13.04 -7.96
N GLU A 57 12.52 11.71 -8.10
CA GLU A 57 12.73 10.97 -9.35
C GLU A 57 11.51 10.13 -9.71
N ARG A 58 11.36 9.85 -11.02
CA ARG A 58 10.37 8.89 -11.52
C ARG A 58 10.77 7.47 -11.18
N ARG A 59 9.86 6.73 -10.57
CA ARG A 59 10.08 5.35 -10.12
C ARG A 59 9.00 4.43 -10.67
N GLY A 60 9.41 3.21 -10.98
CA GLY A 60 8.48 2.16 -11.39
C GLY A 60 7.59 1.75 -10.22
N VAL A 61 6.31 1.52 -10.50
CA VAL A 61 5.34 0.95 -9.57
C VAL A 61 5.56 -0.56 -9.53
N VAL A 62 5.80 -1.10 -8.34
CA VAL A 62 6.03 -2.54 -8.11
C VAL A 62 4.84 -3.22 -7.42
N GLY A 63 3.95 -2.43 -6.80
CA GLY A 63 2.73 -2.92 -6.18
C GLY A 63 1.65 -1.84 -6.15
N SER A 64 0.40 -2.27 -6.10
CA SER A 64 -0.75 -1.39 -5.96
C SER A 64 -1.76 -2.01 -5.03
N GLU A 65 -2.17 -1.28 -3.99
CA GLU A 65 -3.22 -1.70 -3.05
C GLU A 65 -4.37 -0.69 -3.10
N ARG A 66 -5.61 -1.17 -3.14
CA ARG A 66 -6.78 -0.29 -3.06
C ARG A 66 -7.10 -0.01 -1.59
N VAL A 67 -7.10 1.27 -1.22
CA VAL A 67 -7.35 1.72 0.16
C VAL A 67 -8.85 1.96 0.41
N GLY A 68 -9.58 2.44 -0.60
CA GLY A 68 -11.01 2.75 -0.52
C GLY A 68 -11.35 4.15 -1.02
N PRO A 69 -12.48 4.75 -0.62
CA PRO A 69 -12.96 6.02 -1.18
C PRO A 69 -11.94 7.15 -1.03
N ALA A 70 -11.66 7.86 -2.13
CA ALA A 70 -10.73 8.99 -2.14
C ALA A 70 -11.28 10.24 -1.49
N TYR A 71 -12.61 10.37 -1.40
CA TYR A 71 -13.29 11.53 -0.85
C TYR A 71 -14.25 11.11 0.28
N ARG A 72 -14.50 12.03 1.20
CA ARG A 72 -15.60 11.95 2.17
C ARG A 72 -16.92 12.41 1.54
N ASP A 73 -18.04 12.19 2.22
CA ASP A 73 -19.36 12.62 1.75
C ASP A 73 -19.49 14.14 1.55
N ASP A 74 -18.65 14.91 2.24
CA ASP A 74 -18.53 16.37 2.09
C ASP A 74 -17.63 16.81 0.91
N GLY A 75 -17.13 15.85 0.11
CA GLY A 75 -16.32 16.10 -1.07
C GLY A 75 -14.86 16.52 -0.78
N THR A 76 -14.40 16.45 0.47
CA THR A 76 -12.99 16.66 0.86
C THR A 76 -12.16 15.39 0.65
N ILE A 77 -10.86 15.54 0.34
CA ILE A 77 -9.95 14.40 0.19
C ILE A 77 -9.90 13.63 1.51
N ARG A 78 -10.20 12.35 1.46
CA ARG A 78 -10.10 11.45 2.60
C ARG A 78 -8.63 11.16 2.83
N GLU A 79 -8.00 11.90 3.74
CA GLU A 79 -6.72 11.47 4.30
C GLU A 79 -6.85 10.06 4.87
N ARG A 80 -5.81 9.23 4.69
CA ARG A 80 -5.72 7.89 5.27
C ARG A 80 -6.06 8.03 6.76
N SER A 81 -7.20 7.46 7.16
CA SER A 81 -7.83 7.84 8.43
C SER A 81 -6.91 7.49 9.59
N ALA A 82 -7.01 8.22 10.70
CA ALA A 82 -6.24 7.87 11.91
C ALA A 82 -6.48 6.40 12.32
N ALA A 83 -7.68 5.87 12.06
CA ALA A 83 -8.02 4.47 12.29
C ALA A 83 -7.26 3.49 11.36
N ASP A 84 -7.03 3.85 10.09
CA ASP A 84 -6.22 3.06 9.17
C ASP A 84 -4.74 3.10 9.55
N ARG A 85 -4.22 4.27 9.96
CA ARG A 85 -2.85 4.41 10.46
C ARG A 85 -2.64 3.57 11.73
N GLU A 86 -3.61 3.59 12.65
CA GLU A 86 -3.60 2.78 13.87
C GLU A 86 -3.71 1.27 13.58
N ARG A 87 -4.51 0.86 12.59
CA ARG A 87 -4.55 -0.53 12.13
C ARG A 87 -3.17 -0.97 11.62
N LEU A 88 -2.58 -0.21 10.70
CA LEU A 88 -1.28 -0.51 10.13
C LEU A 88 -0.16 -0.52 11.18
N ALA A 89 -0.19 0.42 12.13
CA ALA A 89 0.77 0.46 13.24
C ALA A 89 0.70 -0.83 14.09
N ARG A 90 -0.51 -1.32 14.37
CA ARG A 90 -0.70 -2.59 15.10
C ARG A 90 -0.24 -3.81 14.29
N GLU A 91 -0.52 -3.84 13.00
CA GLU A 91 -0.06 -4.91 12.11
C GLU A 91 1.47 -4.93 12.01
N LEU A 92 2.10 -3.76 11.89
CA LEU A 92 3.55 -3.62 11.88
C LEU A 92 4.18 -4.11 13.18
N ALA A 93 3.67 -3.67 14.33
CA ALA A 93 4.15 -4.14 15.63
C ALA A 93 4.01 -5.66 15.79
N ALA A 94 2.92 -6.24 15.29
CA ALA A 94 2.72 -7.69 15.31
C ALA A 94 3.73 -8.42 14.40
N ALA A 95 4.01 -7.88 13.22
CA ALA A 95 4.99 -8.44 12.29
C ALA A 95 6.42 -8.39 12.87
N GLU A 96 6.81 -7.28 13.49
CA GLU A 96 8.10 -7.12 14.17
C GLU A 96 8.27 -8.09 15.35
N ALA A 97 7.21 -8.27 16.15
CA ALA A 97 7.21 -9.23 17.23
C ALA A 97 7.36 -10.67 16.72
N LYS A 98 6.72 -11.00 15.59
CA LYS A 98 6.87 -12.30 14.93
C LYS A 98 8.30 -12.50 14.43
N LEU A 99 8.88 -11.51 13.76
CA LEU A 99 10.26 -11.54 13.28
C LEU A 99 11.24 -11.79 14.44
N THR A 100 11.07 -11.07 15.55
CA THR A 100 11.91 -11.23 16.74
C THR A 100 11.85 -12.65 17.31
N ARG A 101 10.66 -13.27 17.34
CA ARG A 101 10.50 -14.66 17.79
C ARG A 101 11.20 -15.63 16.85
N GLN A 102 11.07 -15.43 15.55
CA GLN A 102 11.73 -16.26 14.53
C GLN A 102 13.25 -16.16 14.63
N GLN A 103 13.81 -14.96 14.82
CA GLN A 103 15.25 -14.75 15.02
C GLN A 103 15.77 -15.47 16.26
N LYS A 104 15.04 -15.42 17.38
CA LYS A 104 15.41 -16.16 18.60
C LYS A 104 15.41 -17.67 18.38
N SER A 105 14.40 -18.20 17.70
CA SER A 105 14.34 -19.62 17.34
C SER A 105 15.51 -20.00 16.43
N ALA A 106 15.79 -19.20 15.41
CA ALA A 106 16.90 -19.44 14.48
C ALA A 106 18.25 -19.47 15.22
N ALA A 107 18.47 -18.54 16.16
CA ALA A 107 19.68 -18.51 16.99
C ALA A 107 19.80 -19.74 17.91
N ALA A 108 18.69 -20.26 18.42
CA ALA A 108 18.68 -21.51 19.19
C ALA A 108 19.05 -22.71 18.31
N THR A 109 18.46 -22.82 17.11
CA THR A 109 18.81 -23.86 16.14
C THR A 109 20.28 -23.78 15.71
N GLN A 110 20.80 -22.58 15.47
CA GLN A 110 22.21 -22.37 15.13
C GLN A 110 23.16 -22.86 16.22
N ARG A 111 22.85 -22.61 17.49
CA ARG A 111 23.63 -23.14 18.63
C ARG A 111 23.63 -24.66 18.65
N HIS A 112 22.46 -25.27 18.46
CA HIS A 112 22.36 -26.73 18.42
C HIS A 112 23.14 -27.35 17.24
N ILE A 113 23.10 -26.72 16.07
CA ILE A 113 23.94 -27.13 14.93
C ILE A 113 25.42 -27.08 15.30
N ALA A 114 25.87 -26.02 15.97
CA ALA A 114 27.26 -25.88 16.38
C ALA A 114 27.68 -26.97 17.40
N GLU A 115 26.80 -27.30 18.35
CA GLU A 115 27.02 -28.40 19.31
C GLU A 115 27.20 -29.74 18.58
N LEU A 116 26.28 -30.08 17.66
CA LEU A 116 26.36 -31.30 16.87
C LEU A 116 27.62 -31.36 15.99
N GLN A 117 28.07 -30.23 15.45
CA GLN A 117 29.32 -30.16 14.68
C GLN A 117 30.55 -30.45 15.55
N VAL A 118 30.56 -29.98 16.80
CA VAL A 118 31.64 -30.28 17.74
C VAL A 118 31.63 -31.76 18.10
N GLU A 119 30.47 -32.33 18.41
CA GLU A 119 30.34 -33.77 18.71
C GLU A 119 30.87 -34.62 17.56
N LEU A 120 30.39 -34.39 16.33
CA LEU A 120 30.86 -35.08 15.13
C LEU A 120 32.37 -34.94 14.88
N GLY A 121 32.93 -33.75 15.12
CA GLY A 121 34.37 -33.50 14.94
C GLY A 121 35.24 -34.09 16.05
N SER A 122 34.67 -34.39 17.22
CA SER A 122 35.37 -34.98 18.37
C SER A 122 35.37 -36.51 18.39
N GLU A 123 34.52 -37.14 17.57
CA GLU A 123 34.48 -38.59 17.34
C GLU A 123 35.37 -39.08 16.18
N SER A 124 36.17 -38.17 15.58
CA SER A 124 37.19 -38.47 14.54
C SER A 124 38.61 -38.37 15.10
#